data_AF-A0A7J6BLF6-F1
#
_entry.id   AF-A0A7J6BLF6-F1
#
_cell.length_a   1.000
_cell.length_b   1.000
_cell.length_c   1.000
_cell.angle_alpha   90.00
_cell.angle_beta   90.00
_cell.angle_gamma   90.00
#
_symmetry.space_group_name_H-M   'P 1'
#
loop_
_entity.id
_entity.type
_entity.pdbx_description
1 polymer ?
#
loop_
_entity_poly.entity_id
_entity_poly.type
_entity_poly.pdbx_seq_one_letter_code
_entity_poly.pdbx_strand_id
1 'polypeptide(L)'
;MRVTTTCPLCQKDYIHLQQHLKKSHHLANHEELRLIVLYSSGRINGRLTCPHCAKDLVRLDKHFVFFHSLSALDRQAQLKRAKQQRVLELLAALRASHPPMLSSLDVQMSNKAEEHPDVPHNVPETPANDPAAPVAKTRSRTATSLSSGMKKYRITRKIADIAALSGRIRAMKYEWAPSRFVCGVTNSTAIKHKLKHLDHFLKWILKTRSTVHLY
;
A
#
# COMPACT_ATOMS: atom_id res chain seq x y z
N MET A 1 3.16 28.54 21.13
CA MET A 1 3.73 27.28 21.67
C MET A 1 4.88 26.84 20.77
N ARG A 2 6.05 26.49 21.34
CA ARG A 2 7.16 25.94 20.54
C ARG A 2 6.87 24.46 20.30
N VAL A 3 6.94 24.02 19.04
CA VAL A 3 6.73 22.62 18.67
C VAL A 3 8.00 21.85 19.00
N THR A 4 7.92 20.87 19.90
CA THR A 4 9.01 19.93 20.18
C THR A 4 8.88 18.70 19.29
N THR A 5 10.01 18.05 19.02
CA THR A 5 10.06 16.82 18.23
C THR A 5 10.89 15.79 18.99
N THR A 6 10.35 14.58 19.11
CA THR A 6 11.01 13.45 19.76
C THR A 6 12.14 12.89 18.90
N CYS A 7 13.32 12.72 19.50
CA CYS A 7 14.45 12.05 18.87
C CYS A 7 14.17 10.54 18.78
N PRO A 8 14.33 9.91 17.60
CA PRO A 8 14.02 8.49 17.45
C PRO A 8 15.13 7.58 18.01
N LEU A 9 16.32 8.12 18.30
CA LEU A 9 17.46 7.38 18.85
C LEU A 9 17.46 7.35 20.38
N CYS A 10 17.19 8.48 21.03
CA CYS A 10 17.23 8.60 22.49
C CYS A 10 15.85 8.86 23.14
N GLN A 11 14.79 8.99 22.34
CA GLN A 11 13.40 9.16 22.79
C GLN A 11 13.13 10.41 23.64
N LYS A 12 14.03 11.40 23.59
CA LYS A 12 13.89 12.69 24.27
C LYS A 12 13.35 13.77 23.32
N ASP A 13 12.61 14.72 23.86
CA ASP A 13 12.02 15.83 23.11
C ASP A 13 12.97 17.03 22.99
N TYR A 14 13.11 17.53 21.77
CA TYR A 14 13.96 18.70 21.50
C TYR A 14 13.22 19.70 20.60
N ILE A 15 13.52 20.99 20.80
CA ILE A 15 13.05 22.06 19.90
C ILE A 15 13.84 22.01 18.58
N HIS A 16 15.15 21.71 18.65
CA HIS A 16 16.05 21.67 17.51
C HIS A 16 16.65 20.28 17.32
N LEU A 17 15.83 19.35 16.83
CA LEU A 17 16.22 17.94 16.65
C LEU A 17 17.51 17.77 15.83
N GLN A 18 17.66 18.51 14.73
CA GLN A 18 18.84 18.42 13.87
C GLN A 18 20.14 18.79 14.61
N GLN A 19 20.11 19.82 15.46
CA GLN A 19 21.28 20.24 16.23
C GLN A 19 21.63 19.20 17.31
N HIS A 20 20.61 18.67 17.98
CA HIS A 20 20.78 17.57 18.93
C HIS A 20 21.44 16.35 18.28
N LEU A 21 20.92 15.91 17.12
CA LEU A 21 21.45 14.78 16.37
C LEU A 21 22.93 14.96 15.98
N LYS A 22 23.34 16.17 15.59
CA LYS A 22 24.75 16.47 15.29
C LYS A 22 25.65 16.46 16.53
N LYS A 23 25.19 17.02 17.65
CA LYS A 23 26.01 17.22 18.86
C LYS A 23 26.05 15.99 19.76
N SER A 24 24.94 15.29 19.91
CA SER A 24 24.79 14.17 20.85
C SER A 24 24.98 12.80 20.20
N HIS A 25 24.59 12.66 18.93
CA HIS A 25 24.70 11.41 18.18
C HIS A 25 25.78 11.46 17.09
N HIS A 26 26.49 12.58 16.97
CA HIS A 26 27.63 12.78 16.07
C HIS A 26 27.39 12.38 14.61
N LEU A 27 26.14 12.47 14.12
CA LEU A 27 25.79 12.09 12.74
C LEU A 27 26.51 12.97 11.71
N ALA A 28 27.62 12.45 11.19
CA ALA A 28 28.46 13.12 10.19
C ALA A 28 27.81 13.09 8.79
N ASN A 29 27.10 12.02 8.46
CA ASN A 29 26.43 11.89 7.17
C ASN A 29 25.18 12.79 7.10
N HIS A 30 25.21 13.75 6.18
CA HIS A 30 24.13 14.72 6.00
C HIS A 30 22.83 14.11 5.48
N GLU A 31 22.91 13.08 4.62
CA GLU A 31 21.72 12.39 4.10
C GLU A 31 21.07 11.54 5.19
N GLU A 32 21.86 10.83 5.98
CA GLU A 32 21.38 10.08 7.16
C GLU A 32 20.68 11.01 8.15
N LEU A 33 21.32 12.14 8.49
CA LEU A 33 20.75 13.15 9.37
C LEU A 33 19.41 13.68 8.84
N ARG A 34 19.35 13.97 7.54
CA ARG A 34 18.14 14.45 6.87
C ARG A 34 17.01 13.42 6.96
N LEU A 35 17.30 12.15 6.68
CA LEU A 35 16.33 11.06 6.76
C LEU A 35 15.79 10.89 8.19
N ILE A 36 16.65 10.94 9.21
CA ILE A 36 16.21 10.82 10.62
C ILE A 36 15.29 11.99 11.03
N VAL A 37 15.58 13.21 10.57
CA VAL A 37 14.69 14.36 10.80
C VAL A 37 13.35 14.18 10.08
N LEU A 38 13.35 13.59 8.88
CA LEU A 38 12.13 13.24 8.15
C LEU A 38 11.32 12.15 8.88
N TYR A 39 11.98 11.17 9.50
CA TYR A 39 11.34 10.14 10.32
C TYR A 39 10.52 10.74 11.46
N SER A 40 11.11 11.66 12.22
CA SER A 40 10.41 12.27 13.35
C SER A 40 9.35 13.28 12.92
N SER A 41 9.59 14.06 11.86
CA SER A 41 8.62 15.06 11.40
C SER A 41 7.46 14.49 10.60
N GLY A 42 7.63 13.31 9.97
CA GLY A 42 6.62 12.71 9.09
C GLY A 42 6.35 13.52 7.81
N ARG A 43 7.23 14.47 7.46
CA ARG A 43 7.09 15.33 6.28
C ARG A 43 7.77 14.72 5.06
N ILE A 44 7.37 13.52 4.68
CA ILE A 44 7.79 12.90 3.42
C ILE A 44 6.83 13.27 2.29
N ASN A 45 7.41 13.64 1.15
CA ASN A 45 6.75 13.75 -0.13
C ASN A 45 7.14 12.53 -0.97
N GLY A 46 6.17 11.88 -1.60
CA GLY A 46 6.43 10.72 -2.45
C GLY A 46 5.26 9.76 -2.51
N ARG A 47 5.48 8.65 -3.21
CA ARG A 47 4.57 7.50 -3.17
C ARG A 47 4.76 6.77 -1.86
N LEU A 48 3.64 6.42 -1.24
CA LEU A 48 3.58 5.60 -0.04
C LEU A 48 2.86 4.31 -0.38
N THR A 49 3.38 3.20 0.12
CA THR A 49 2.78 1.89 -0.05
C THR A 49 1.65 1.72 0.96
N CYS A 50 0.48 1.29 0.49
CA CYS A 50 -0.64 1.00 1.38
C CYS A 50 -0.39 -0.30 2.16
N PRO A 51 -0.48 -0.32 3.50
CA PRO A 51 -0.27 -1.54 4.30
C PRO A 51 -1.36 -2.61 4.10
N HIS A 52 -2.53 -2.23 3.60
CA HIS A 52 -3.66 -3.17 3.43
C HIS A 52 -3.75 -3.77 2.03
N CYS A 53 -3.23 -3.09 1.01
CA CYS A 53 -3.34 -3.56 -0.37
C CYS A 53 -2.04 -3.49 -1.18
N ALA A 54 -0.91 -3.14 -0.55
CA ALA A 54 0.42 -3.07 -1.15
C ALA A 54 0.53 -2.19 -2.41
N LYS A 55 -0.40 -1.24 -2.60
CA LYS A 55 -0.38 -0.30 -3.74
C LYS A 55 0.40 0.96 -3.40
N ASP A 56 1.24 1.40 -4.33
CA ASP A 56 1.98 2.65 -4.24
C ASP A 56 1.17 3.85 -4.69
N LEU A 57 0.90 4.75 -3.76
CA LEU A 57 -0.05 5.84 -3.94
C LEU A 57 0.54 7.16 -3.46
N VAL A 58 0.30 8.23 -4.22
CA VAL A 58 0.68 9.59 -3.81
C VAL A 58 -0.28 10.12 -2.73
N ARG A 59 -1.55 9.74 -2.80
CA ARG A 59 -2.63 10.17 -1.88
C ARG A 59 -3.17 9.02 -1.07
N LEU A 60 -2.31 8.48 -0.22
CA LEU A 60 -2.65 7.39 0.68
C LEU A 60 -3.78 7.80 1.67
N ASP A 61 -3.82 9.08 2.04
CA ASP A 61 -4.89 9.70 2.84
C ASP A 61 -6.29 9.44 2.27
N LYS A 62 -6.49 9.77 0.98
CA LYS A 62 -7.77 9.56 0.29
C LYS A 62 -8.02 8.08 0.06
N HIS A 63 -6.99 7.33 -0.26
CA HIS A 63 -7.12 5.90 -0.48
C HIS A 63 -7.69 5.16 0.74
N PHE A 64 -7.22 5.49 1.94
CA PHE A 64 -7.77 4.94 3.18
C PHE A 64 -9.26 5.24 3.36
N VAL A 65 -9.73 6.43 2.94
CA VAL A 65 -11.14 6.79 3.02
C VAL A 65 -12.00 5.99 2.05
N PHE A 66 -11.57 5.87 0.79
CA PHE A 66 -12.41 5.26 -0.26
C PHE A 66 -12.39 3.74 -0.27
N PHE A 67 -11.25 3.12 0.07
CA PHE A 67 -11.05 1.68 -0.11
C PHE A 67 -11.00 0.88 1.20
N HIS A 68 -10.71 1.54 2.32
CA HIS A 68 -10.55 0.88 3.63
C HIS A 68 -11.47 1.47 4.71
N SER A 69 -12.23 2.52 4.41
CA SER A 69 -13.19 3.15 5.32
C SER A 69 -12.65 3.38 6.74
N LEU A 70 -11.35 3.73 6.85
CA LEU A 70 -10.70 3.89 8.15
C LEU A 70 -11.24 5.11 8.90
N SER A 71 -11.28 5.00 10.23
CA SER A 71 -11.57 6.13 11.11
C SER A 71 -10.53 7.25 10.94
N ALA A 72 -10.86 8.48 11.34
CA ALA A 72 -9.93 9.60 11.21
C ALA A 72 -8.62 9.40 12.00
N LEU A 73 -8.71 8.81 13.20
CA LEU A 73 -7.58 8.51 14.07
C LEU A 73 -6.73 7.39 13.47
N ASP A 74 -7.34 6.29 13.06
CA ASP A 74 -6.63 5.16 12.45
C ASP A 74 -5.94 5.57 11.15
N ARG A 75 -6.62 6.37 10.33
CA ARG A 75 -6.07 6.92 9.10
C ARG A 75 -4.79 7.73 9.39
N GLN A 76 -4.81 8.59 10.41
CA GLN A 76 -3.65 9.40 10.75
C GLN A 76 -2.50 8.53 11.28
N ALA A 77 -2.80 7.53 12.11
CA ALA A 77 -1.81 6.59 12.63
C ALA A 77 -1.19 5.75 11.50
N GLN A 78 -2.01 5.18 10.61
CA GLN A 78 -1.56 4.39 9.46
C GLN A 78 -0.76 5.23 8.46
N LEU A 79 -1.18 6.48 8.21
CA LEU A 79 -0.41 7.39 7.34
C LEU A 79 0.95 7.74 7.96
N LYS A 80 1.01 7.98 9.28
CA LYS A 80 2.26 8.23 10.00
C LYS A 80 3.19 7.02 9.89
N ARG A 81 2.68 5.81 10.13
CA ARG A 81 3.43 4.56 10.00
C ARG A 81 3.95 4.35 8.59
N ALA A 82 3.12 4.52 7.56
CA ALA A 82 3.54 4.37 6.16
C ALA A 82 4.66 5.35 5.78
N LYS A 83 4.59 6.60 6.27
CA LYS A 83 5.65 7.59 6.07
C LYS A 83 6.95 7.22 6.77
N GLN A 84 6.86 6.75 8.02
CA GLN A 84 8.00 6.27 8.79
C GLN A 84 8.66 5.08 8.10
N GLN A 85 7.87 4.10 7.66
CA GLN A 85 8.34 2.94 6.91
C GLN A 85 9.10 3.35 5.66
N ARG A 86 8.58 4.32 4.91
CA ARG A 86 9.27 4.84 3.73
C ARG A 86 10.63 5.47 4.07
N VAL A 87 10.77 6.15 5.20
CA VAL A 87 12.08 6.64 5.65
C VAL A 87 13.02 5.48 5.97
N LEU A 88 12.53 4.44 6.64
CA LEU A 88 13.34 3.26 6.97
C LEU A 88 13.86 2.57 5.71
N GLU A 89 13.04 2.42 4.67
CA GLU A 89 13.46 1.92 3.36
C GLU A 89 14.57 2.79 2.74
N LEU A 90 14.45 4.11 2.83
CA LEU A 90 15.47 5.03 2.32
C LEU A 90 16.78 4.94 3.14
N LEU A 91 16.70 4.75 4.45
CA LEU A 91 17.86 4.51 5.30
C LEU A 91 18.53 3.17 4.99
N ALA A 92 17.75 2.12 4.76
CA ALA A 92 18.26 0.81 4.37
C ALA A 92 18.94 0.88 2.99
N ALA A 93 18.34 1.57 2.02
CA ALA A 93 18.94 1.81 0.70
C ALA A 93 20.23 2.64 0.80
N LEU A 94 20.24 3.68 1.66
CA LEU A 94 21.44 4.46 1.93
C LEU A 94 22.54 3.58 2.52
N ARG A 95 22.21 2.66 3.45
CA ARG A 95 23.22 1.73 4.00
C ARG A 95 23.76 0.78 2.93
N ALA A 96 22.91 0.30 2.04
CA ALA A 96 23.32 -0.59 0.95
C ALA A 96 24.31 0.07 -0.02
N SER A 97 24.30 1.40 -0.16
CA SER A 97 25.30 2.12 -0.97
C SER A 97 26.64 2.36 -0.26
N HIS A 98 26.85 1.77 0.93
CA HIS A 98 28.08 1.83 1.75
C HIS A 98 28.66 3.24 2.07
N PRO A 99 27.88 4.28 2.36
CA PRO A 99 28.39 5.49 2.96
C PRO A 99 28.69 5.26 4.45
N PRO A 100 29.61 6.05 5.07
CA PRO A 100 29.82 5.98 6.51
C PRO A 100 28.54 6.41 7.24
N MET A 101 27.78 5.45 7.74
CA MET A 101 26.58 5.67 8.56
C MET A 101 26.88 5.39 10.01
N LEU A 102 26.32 6.19 10.90
CA LEU A 102 26.56 6.09 12.35
C LEU A 102 25.35 5.56 13.12
N SER A 103 24.15 5.67 12.57
CA SER A 103 22.93 5.14 13.19
C SER A 103 22.47 3.85 12.53
N SER A 104 21.92 2.97 13.37
CA SER A 104 21.27 1.72 12.99
C SER A 104 19.74 1.80 13.18
N LEU A 105 19.15 2.99 13.04
CA LEU A 105 17.74 3.25 13.37
C LEU A 105 16.76 2.30 12.66
N ASP A 106 16.98 2.01 11.39
CA ASP A 106 16.18 1.09 10.60
C ASP A 106 16.36 -0.38 10.99
N VAL A 107 17.56 -0.77 11.44
CA VAL A 107 17.81 -2.10 12.01
C VAL A 107 17.07 -2.26 13.35
N GLN A 108 17.17 -1.25 14.23
CA GLN A 108 16.51 -1.26 15.54
C GLN A 108 14.98 -1.33 15.43
N MET A 109 14.39 -0.65 14.44
CA MET A 109 12.94 -0.66 14.24
C MET A 109 12.44 -1.93 13.54
N SER A 110 13.27 -2.56 12.70
CA SER A 110 12.93 -3.85 12.08
C SER A 110 12.89 -4.97 13.13
N ASN A 111 13.83 -5.00 14.07
CA ASN A 111 13.85 -6.03 15.14
C ASN A 111 12.68 -5.91 16.12
N LYS A 112 12.17 -4.70 16.37
CA LYS A 112 10.99 -4.49 17.23
C LYS A 112 9.68 -4.97 16.63
N ALA A 113 9.60 -5.19 15.32
CA ALA A 113 8.40 -5.70 14.67
C ALA A 113 8.22 -7.23 14.84
N GLU A 114 9.27 -7.94 15.25
CA GLU A 114 9.31 -9.41 15.34
C GLU A 114 9.16 -9.94 16.77
N GLU A 115 9.21 -9.09 17.81
CA GLU A 115 9.00 -9.51 19.20
C GLU A 115 7.50 -9.55 19.56
N HIS A 116 6.81 -10.60 19.11
CA HIS A 116 5.56 -11.06 19.70
C HIS A 116 5.88 -12.19 20.70
N PRO A 117 5.77 -11.97 22.03
CA PRO A 117 6.08 -13.00 23.00
C PRO A 117 4.83 -13.87 23.21
N ASP A 118 4.84 -15.09 22.68
CA ASP A 118 4.23 -16.25 23.35
C ASP A 118 4.61 -17.54 22.59
N VAL A 119 5.76 -18.11 22.96
CA VAL A 119 6.04 -19.52 22.70
C VAL A 119 6.54 -20.13 24.01
N PRO A 120 5.71 -20.89 24.74
CA PRO A 120 6.21 -21.77 25.78
C PRO A 120 6.95 -22.92 25.13
N HIS A 121 8.26 -22.89 25.28
CA HIS A 121 9.19 -23.98 25.01
C HIS A 121 8.93 -25.08 26.06
N ASN A 122 8.43 -26.25 25.64
CA ASN A 122 8.65 -27.48 26.40
C ASN A 122 8.77 -28.67 25.43
N VAL A 123 10.01 -29.12 25.29
CA VAL A 123 10.36 -30.43 24.73
C VAL A 123 10.61 -31.35 25.92
N PRO A 124 10.10 -32.60 25.88
CA PRO A 124 10.99 -33.70 26.24
C PRO A 124 11.06 -34.78 25.16
N GLU A 125 12.25 -35.35 25.07
CA GLU A 125 12.74 -36.32 24.10
C GLU A 125 12.07 -37.70 24.20
N THR A 126 12.15 -38.42 23.07
CA THR A 126 11.64 -39.76 22.70
C THR A 126 12.22 -40.93 23.54
N PRO A 127 11.69 -42.19 23.45
CA PRO A 127 12.15 -43.10 22.39
C PRO A 127 11.16 -44.19 21.86
N ALA A 128 11.39 -44.57 20.60
CA ALA A 128 11.33 -45.89 19.96
C ALA A 128 10.11 -46.84 20.13
N ASN A 129 9.53 -47.28 19.00
CA ASN A 129 9.41 -48.69 18.57
C ASN A 129 8.68 -48.80 17.20
N ASP A 130 9.37 -49.32 16.19
CA ASP A 130 8.81 -49.97 14.97
C ASP A 130 8.44 -51.45 15.28
N PRO A 131 7.92 -52.32 14.38
CA PRO A 131 7.30 -52.16 13.04
C PRO A 131 5.95 -52.93 12.89
N ALA A 132 5.19 -52.71 11.79
CA ALA A 132 4.52 -53.78 10.99
C ALA A 132 3.52 -53.21 9.95
N ALA A 133 3.73 -53.58 8.69
CA ALA A 133 2.85 -53.41 7.52
C ALA A 133 1.59 -54.35 7.62
N PRO A 134 0.55 -54.36 6.72
CA PRO A 134 0.59 -54.00 5.30
C PRO A 134 -0.65 -53.32 4.65
N VAL A 135 -0.37 -52.68 3.50
CA VAL A 135 -1.10 -52.70 2.21
C VAL A 135 -2.64 -52.81 2.23
N ALA A 136 -3.31 -51.75 1.78
CA ALA A 136 -4.57 -51.86 1.04
C ALA A 136 -4.63 -50.81 -0.09
N LYS A 137 -4.63 -51.30 -1.33
CA LYS A 137 -4.90 -50.54 -2.55
C LYS A 137 -6.42 -50.39 -2.68
N THR A 138 -6.92 -49.17 -2.87
CA THR A 138 -8.17 -48.96 -3.60
C THR A 138 -8.06 -47.74 -4.50
N ARG A 139 -7.84 -48.02 -5.80
CA ARG A 139 -8.18 -47.11 -6.88
C ARG A 139 -9.70 -47.03 -6.98
N SER A 140 -10.26 -45.84 -7.18
CA SER A 140 -11.18 -45.59 -8.30
C SER A 140 -11.43 -44.10 -8.49
N ARG A 141 -11.27 -43.71 -9.75
CA ARG A 141 -11.57 -42.40 -10.33
C ARG A 141 -13.09 -42.28 -10.49
N THR A 142 -13.64 -41.10 -10.26
CA THR A 142 -14.63 -40.49 -11.17
C THR A 142 -14.54 -38.97 -11.04
N ALA A 143 -13.82 -38.37 -11.99
CA ALA A 143 -13.95 -36.96 -12.32
C ALA A 143 -14.66 -36.89 -13.66
N THR A 144 -15.90 -36.38 -13.72
CA THR A 144 -16.42 -35.76 -14.95
C THR A 144 -17.54 -34.75 -14.67
N SER A 145 -17.33 -33.57 -15.26
CA SER A 145 -18.28 -32.55 -15.71
C SER A 145 -19.29 -31.92 -14.73
N LEU A 146 -19.02 -30.66 -14.37
CA LEU A 146 -20.02 -29.57 -14.25
C LEU A 146 -19.28 -28.22 -14.21
N SER A 147 -18.50 -27.88 -15.25
CA SER A 147 -17.62 -26.69 -15.25
C SER A 147 -18.00 -25.58 -16.24
N SER A 148 -19.17 -25.68 -16.89
CA SER A 148 -19.59 -24.70 -17.92
C SER A 148 -20.52 -23.58 -17.38
N GLY A 149 -21.28 -23.82 -16.30
CA GLY A 149 -22.24 -22.85 -15.75
C GLY A 149 -21.62 -21.74 -14.88
N MET A 150 -20.61 -22.05 -14.06
CA MET A 150 -20.09 -21.12 -13.05
C MET A 150 -19.20 -19.99 -13.59
N LYS A 151 -18.62 -20.14 -14.81
CA LYS A 151 -17.81 -19.08 -15.43
C LYS A 151 -18.67 -17.91 -15.95
N LYS A 152 -19.89 -18.20 -16.43
CA LYS A 152 -20.82 -17.15 -16.89
C LYS A 152 -21.29 -16.25 -15.75
N TYR A 153 -21.59 -16.83 -14.57
CA TYR A 153 -22.01 -16.07 -13.38
C TYR A 153 -20.90 -15.19 -12.77
N ARG A 154 -19.63 -15.58 -12.91
CA ARG A 154 -18.48 -14.79 -12.39
C ARG A 154 -18.15 -13.58 -13.26
N ILE A 155 -18.46 -13.65 -14.57
CA ILE A 155 -18.28 -12.56 -15.52
C ILE A 155 -19.44 -11.56 -15.42
N THR A 156 -20.69 -12.04 -15.33
CA THR A 156 -21.86 -11.16 -15.20
C THR A 156 -21.85 -10.34 -13.90
N ARG A 157 -21.38 -10.90 -12.78
CA ARG A 157 -21.24 -10.16 -11.52
C ARG A 157 -20.21 -9.03 -11.62
N LYS A 158 -19.06 -9.29 -12.25
CA LYS A 158 -18.03 -8.26 -12.50
C LYS A 158 -18.51 -7.15 -13.44
N ILE A 159 -19.37 -7.46 -14.41
CA ILE A 159 -19.97 -6.46 -15.32
C ILE A 159 -20.97 -5.57 -14.57
N ALA A 160 -21.79 -6.14 -13.68
CA ALA A 160 -22.71 -5.37 -12.84
C ALA A 160 -21.97 -4.43 -11.88
N ASP A 161 -20.87 -4.90 -11.28
CA ASP A 161 -20.03 -4.08 -10.40
C ASP A 161 -19.36 -2.90 -11.15
N ILE A 162 -18.90 -3.14 -12.40
CA ILE A 162 -18.33 -2.09 -13.26
C ILE A 162 -19.41 -1.10 -13.73
N ALA A 163 -20.63 -1.56 -14.03
CA ALA A 163 -21.75 -0.69 -14.39
C ALA A 163 -22.18 0.19 -13.20
N ALA A 164 -22.23 -0.36 -11.99
CA ALA A 164 -22.52 0.38 -10.76
C ALA A 164 -21.43 1.42 -10.41
N LEU A 165 -20.16 1.09 -10.68
CA LEU A 165 -19.04 2.03 -10.53
C LEU A 165 -19.12 3.17 -11.58
N SER A 166 -19.50 2.83 -12.82
CA SER A 166 -19.68 3.81 -13.90
C SER A 166 -20.85 4.75 -13.65
N GLY A 167 -21.94 4.27 -13.04
CA GLY A 167 -23.07 5.10 -12.60
C GLY A 167 -22.66 6.11 -11.52
N ARG A 168 -21.87 5.69 -10.53
CA ARG A 168 -21.34 6.57 -9.47
C ARG A 168 -20.38 7.64 -10.00
N ILE A 169 -19.50 7.27 -10.93
CA ILE A 169 -18.62 8.24 -11.60
C ILE A 169 -19.42 9.24 -12.45
N ARG A 170 -20.52 8.79 -13.06
CA ARG A 170 -21.41 9.65 -13.86
C ARG A 170 -22.21 10.61 -12.98
N ALA A 171 -22.70 10.17 -11.81
CA ALA A 171 -23.35 11.02 -10.82
C ALA A 171 -22.40 12.11 -10.28
N MET A 172 -21.13 11.77 -10.00
CA MET A 172 -20.10 12.75 -9.61
C MET A 172 -19.81 13.79 -10.69
N LYS A 173 -20.05 13.49 -11.98
CA LYS A 173 -19.83 14.42 -13.09
C LYS A 173 -20.94 15.48 -13.22
N TYR A 174 -22.15 15.21 -12.72
CA TYR A 174 -23.29 16.13 -12.81
C TYR A 174 -23.52 16.96 -11.54
N GLU A 175 -22.96 16.57 -10.39
CA GLU A 175 -22.98 17.39 -9.15
C GLU A 175 -21.88 18.46 -9.10
N TRP A 176 -20.93 18.44 -10.02
CA TRP A 176 -19.95 19.53 -10.21
C TRP A 176 -20.47 20.55 -11.22
N ALA A 177 -21.51 21.30 -10.85
CA ALA A 177 -21.71 22.63 -11.40
C ALA A 177 -20.57 23.55 -10.90
N PRO A 178 -19.96 24.38 -11.77
CA PRO A 178 -18.69 25.04 -11.47
C PRO A 178 -18.91 26.27 -10.59
N SER A 179 -18.82 26.10 -9.27
CA SER A 179 -18.53 27.25 -8.39
C SER A 179 -17.03 27.52 -8.45
N ARG A 180 -16.71 28.70 -9.00
CA ARG A 180 -15.39 29.34 -9.13
C ARG A 180 -14.35 28.86 -8.11
N PHE A 181 -13.34 28.14 -8.58
CA PHE A 181 -11.99 28.28 -8.02
C PHE A 181 -10.96 28.18 -9.13
N VAL A 182 -10.31 29.32 -9.36
CA VAL A 182 -9.18 29.51 -10.26
C VAL A 182 -7.95 28.93 -9.58
N CYS A 183 -7.35 27.90 -10.16
CA CYS A 183 -5.90 27.70 -10.06
C CYS A 183 -5.45 26.87 -11.26
N GLY A 184 -4.58 27.46 -12.07
CA GLY A 184 -4.09 26.89 -13.30
C GLY A 184 -3.37 25.57 -13.08
N VAL A 185 -3.97 24.49 -13.57
CA VAL A 185 -3.24 23.27 -13.92
C VAL A 185 -3.49 23.04 -15.40
N THR A 186 -2.38 22.98 -16.12
CA THR A 186 -2.29 22.98 -17.56
C THR A 186 -3.24 21.96 -18.20
N ASN A 187 -3.93 22.43 -19.24
CA ASN A 187 -4.63 21.63 -20.24
C ASN A 187 -3.66 20.62 -20.87
N SER A 188 -3.40 19.48 -20.23
CA SER A 188 -2.58 18.43 -20.82
C SER A 188 -3.34 17.81 -21.99
N THR A 189 -2.92 18.14 -23.21
CA THR A 189 -3.42 17.60 -24.47
C THR A 189 -3.39 16.07 -24.49
N ALA A 190 -2.49 15.46 -23.73
CA ALA A 190 -2.38 14.01 -23.53
C ALA A 190 -3.63 13.39 -22.86
N ILE A 191 -4.24 14.09 -21.90
CA ILE A 191 -5.47 13.61 -21.24
C ILE A 191 -6.66 13.74 -22.20
N LYS A 192 -6.74 14.84 -22.97
CA LYS A 192 -7.78 15.02 -24.00
C LYS A 192 -7.67 13.97 -25.12
N HIS A 193 -6.45 13.61 -25.53
CA HIS A 193 -6.22 12.57 -26.55
C HIS A 193 -6.64 11.17 -26.06
N LYS A 194 -6.31 10.82 -24.81
CA LYS A 194 -6.73 9.54 -24.20
C LYS A 194 -8.26 9.45 -24.02
N LEU A 195 -8.92 10.55 -23.67
CA LEU A 195 -10.38 10.59 -23.59
C LEU A 195 -11.07 10.45 -24.97
N LYS A 196 -10.53 11.08 -26.02
CA LYS A 196 -11.05 10.91 -27.39
C LYS A 196 -10.90 9.47 -27.90
N HIS A 197 -9.78 8.83 -27.59
CA HIS A 197 -9.54 7.44 -27.98
C HIS A 197 -10.51 6.47 -27.29
N LEU A 198 -10.83 6.70 -26.02
CA LEU A 198 -11.83 5.91 -25.29
C LEU A 198 -13.25 6.13 -25.82
N ASP A 199 -13.61 7.35 -26.23
CA ASP A 199 -14.92 7.64 -26.81
C ASP A 199 -15.10 6.96 -28.18
N HIS A 200 -14.05 6.95 -29.00
CA HIS A 200 -14.07 6.26 -30.31
C HIS A 200 -14.15 4.74 -30.13
N PHE A 201 -13.43 4.18 -29.15
CA PHE A 201 -13.48 2.75 -28.82
C PHE A 201 -14.87 2.33 -28.31
N LEU A 202 -15.51 3.15 -27.46
CA LEU A 202 -16.87 2.89 -26.97
C LEU A 202 -17.92 2.97 -28.09
N LYS A 203 -17.80 3.95 -28.98
CA LYS A 203 -18.67 4.06 -30.17
C LYS A 203 -18.51 2.87 -31.11
N TRP A 204 -17.28 2.38 -31.31
CA TRP A 204 -17.01 1.19 -32.12
C TRP A 204 -17.62 -0.09 -31.51
N ILE A 205 -17.51 -0.26 -30.18
CA ILE A 205 -18.14 -1.39 -29.47
C ILE A 205 -19.68 -1.35 -29.59
N LEU A 206 -20.28 -0.16 -29.50
CA LEU A 206 -21.74 -0.02 -29.62
C LEU A 206 -22.20 -0.25 -31.07
N LYS A 207 -21.43 0.21 -32.06
CA LYS A 207 -21.71 0.00 -33.49
C LYS A 207 -21.63 -1.49 -33.88
N THR A 208 -20.63 -2.21 -33.38
CA THR A 208 -20.43 -3.63 -33.67
C THR A 208 -21.49 -4.55 -33.03
N ARG A 209 -22.18 -4.09 -31.97
CA ARG A 209 -23.34 -4.81 -31.40
C ARG A 209 -24.64 -4.61 -32.18
N SER A 210 -24.82 -3.49 -32.87
CA SER A 210 -26.01 -3.27 -33.71
C SER A 210 -26.02 -4.12 -34.98
N THR A 211 -24.86 -4.62 -35.42
CA THR A 211 -24.74 -5.48 -36.63
C THR A 211 -24.95 -6.97 -36.37
N VAL A 212 -25.11 -7.41 -35.12
CA VAL A 212 -25.29 -8.84 -34.77
C VAL A 212 -26.78 -9.18 -34.52
N HIS A 213 -27.70 -8.31 -34.93
CA HIS A 213 -29.15 -8.54 -34.77
C HIS A 213 -29.95 -8.50 -36.08
N LEU A 214 -29.28 -8.70 -37.21
CA LEU A 214 -29.89 -8.93 -38.52
C LEU A 214 -29.08 -10.00 -39.26
N TYR A 215 -29.16 -11.24 -38.79
CA TYR A 215 -29.04 -12.47 -39.58
C TYR A 215 -29.70 -13.61 -38.79
#